data_AF-A0A1G6TWM6-F1
#
_entry.id   AF-A0A1G6TWM6-F1
#
_cell.length_a   1.000
_cell.length_b   1.000
_cell.length_c   1.000
_cell.angle_alpha   90.00
_cell.angle_beta   90.00
_cell.angle_gamma   90.00
#
_symmetry.space_group_name_H-M   'P 1'
#
loop_
_entity.id
_entity.type
_entity.pdbx_description
1 polymer ?
#
loop_
_entity_poly.entity_id
_entity_poly.type
_entity_poly.pdbx_seq_one_letter_code
_entity_poly.pdbx_strand_id
1 'polypeptide(L)'
;IVRYYRSRFQIEFLYRDAKQFTGLTTCQARSKNKLDFHFNAALTAVNIAKQDWLSNKDNLQKTFSMANYKTLYNNALLLERFMCMFAINPNTAKNKKIVNDLLDYGKIAA
;
A
#
# COMPACT_ATOMS: atom_id res chain seq x y z
N ILE A 1 -31.21 -10.64 7.85
CA ILE A 1 -30.28 -11.77 7.62
C ILE A 1 -29.58 -11.66 6.25
N VAL A 2 -30.29 -11.63 5.12
CA VAL A 2 -29.71 -11.60 3.76
C VAL A 2 -28.72 -10.44 3.52
N ARG A 3 -29.01 -9.22 4.00
CA ARG A 3 -28.13 -8.05 3.85
C ARG A 3 -26.76 -8.25 4.49
N TYR A 4 -26.72 -8.82 5.69
CA TYR A 4 -25.46 -9.08 6.42
C TYR A 4 -24.64 -10.20 5.76
N TYR A 5 -25.31 -11.22 5.22
CA TYR A 5 -24.63 -12.30 4.52
C TYR A 5 -23.93 -11.83 3.24
N ARG A 6 -24.51 -10.83 2.53
CA ARG A 6 -23.87 -10.20 1.37
C ARG A 6 -22.58 -9.46 1.74
N SER A 7 -22.53 -8.82 2.91
CA SER A 7 -21.31 -8.14 3.39
C SER A 7 -20.18 -9.09 3.74
N ARG A 8 -20.45 -10.40 3.94
CA ARG A 8 -19.41 -11.41 4.24
C ARG A 8 -18.32 -11.44 3.17
N PHE A 9 -18.67 -11.23 1.89
CA PHE A 9 -17.72 -11.24 0.79
C PHE A 9 -16.72 -10.08 0.82
N GLN A 10 -16.94 -9.05 1.64
CA GLN A 10 -16.00 -7.95 1.78
C GLN A 10 -14.63 -8.41 2.33
N ILE A 11 -14.62 -9.46 3.16
CA ILE A 11 -13.37 -10.01 3.72
C ILE A 11 -12.49 -10.67 2.64
N GLU A 12 -13.09 -11.20 1.58
CA GLU A 12 -12.36 -11.87 0.49
C GLU A 12 -11.47 -10.89 -0.28
N PHE A 13 -11.89 -9.62 -0.38
CA PHE A 13 -11.06 -8.57 -0.98
C PHE A 13 -9.81 -8.29 -0.14
N LEU A 14 -9.93 -8.29 1.19
CA LEU A 14 -8.77 -8.12 2.09
C LEU A 14 -7.76 -9.26 1.91
N TYR A 15 -8.23 -10.51 1.87
CA TYR A 15 -7.34 -11.65 1.65
C TYR A 15 -6.73 -11.66 0.24
N ARG A 16 -7.50 -11.29 -0.79
CA ARG A 16 -6.99 -11.16 -2.15
C ARG A 16 -5.86 -10.14 -2.22
N ASP A 17 -6.11 -8.94 -1.72
CA ASP A 17 -5.13 -7.84 -1.74
C ASP A 17 -3.87 -8.21 -0.93
N ALA A 18 -4.06 -8.85 0.23
CA ALA A 18 -2.94 -9.28 1.06
C ALA A 18 -2.06 -10.31 0.34
N LYS A 19 -2.66 -11.32 -0.31
CA LYS A 19 -1.95 -12.35 -1.09
C LYS A 19 -1.21 -11.75 -2.28
N GLN A 20 -1.87 -10.89 -3.04
CA GLN A 20 -1.34 -10.38 -4.32
C GLN A 20 -0.31 -9.26 -4.13
N PHE A 21 -0.50 -8.37 -3.17
CA PHE A 21 0.29 -7.13 -3.06
C PHE A 21 1.23 -7.12 -1.85
N THR A 22 0.84 -7.72 -0.73
CA THR A 22 1.63 -7.66 0.53
C THR A 22 2.39 -8.94 0.86
N GLY A 23 2.24 -9.99 0.03
CA GLY A 23 3.00 -11.23 0.17
C GLY A 23 2.48 -12.18 1.24
N LEU A 24 1.19 -12.15 1.60
CA LEU A 24 0.63 -12.98 2.69
C LEU A 24 1.03 -14.47 2.61
N THR A 25 1.20 -15.02 1.41
CA THR A 25 1.53 -16.43 1.15
C THR A 25 2.97 -16.67 0.71
N THR A 26 3.86 -15.66 0.78
CA THR A 26 5.24 -15.79 0.29
C THR A 26 6.24 -16.20 1.39
N CYS A 27 5.85 -16.12 2.67
CA CYS A 27 6.73 -16.50 3.77
C CYS A 27 7.03 -18.01 3.78
N GLN A 28 8.31 -18.36 3.87
CA GLN A 28 8.80 -19.74 3.96
C GLN A 28 9.44 -20.04 5.33
N ALA A 29 9.18 -19.20 6.35
CA ALA A 29 9.71 -19.41 7.68
C ALA A 29 9.11 -20.67 8.33
N ARG A 30 9.91 -21.39 9.13
CA ARG A 30 9.47 -22.60 9.86
C ARG A 30 9.13 -22.34 11.33
N SER A 31 9.49 -21.16 11.85
CA SER A 31 9.22 -20.78 13.23
C SER A 31 7.83 -20.16 13.34
N LYS A 32 7.03 -20.64 14.29
CA LYS A 32 5.68 -20.13 14.58
C LYS A 32 5.67 -18.61 14.75
N ASN A 33 6.55 -18.06 15.60
CA ASN A 33 6.60 -16.62 15.87
C ASN A 33 6.89 -15.80 14.61
N LYS A 34 7.73 -16.32 13.70
CA LYS A 34 8.05 -15.63 12.44
C LYS A 34 6.88 -15.65 11.46
N LEU A 35 6.14 -16.76 11.42
CA LEU A 35 4.93 -16.88 10.62
C LEU A 35 3.84 -15.94 11.14
N ASP A 36 3.59 -15.95 12.46
CA ASP A 36 2.58 -15.09 13.09
C ASP A 36 2.88 -13.60 12.83
N PHE A 37 4.14 -13.19 12.99
CA PHE A 37 4.56 -11.83 12.67
C PHE A 37 4.34 -11.49 11.20
N HIS A 38 4.72 -12.38 10.28
CA HIS A 38 4.58 -12.15 8.85
C HIS A 38 3.11 -11.99 8.43
N PHE A 39 2.21 -12.85 8.91
CA PHE A 39 0.79 -12.77 8.59
C PHE A 39 0.18 -11.47 9.11
N ASN A 40 0.52 -11.09 10.35
CA ASN A 40 0.06 -9.85 10.96
C ASN A 40 0.60 -8.63 10.20
N ALA A 41 1.87 -8.62 9.81
CA ALA A 41 2.47 -7.54 9.03
C ALA A 41 1.79 -7.38 7.66
N ALA A 42 1.58 -8.47 6.93
CA ALA A 42 0.93 -8.47 5.62
C ALA A 42 -0.51 -7.91 5.69
N LEU A 43 -1.33 -8.39 6.65
CA LEU A 43 -2.69 -7.90 6.84
C LEU A 43 -2.73 -6.44 7.33
N THR A 44 -1.79 -6.06 8.20
CA THR A 44 -1.68 -4.68 8.69
C THR A 44 -1.32 -3.71 7.57
N ALA A 45 -0.45 -4.10 6.64
CA ALA A 45 -0.11 -3.28 5.48
C ALA A 45 -1.34 -2.93 4.61
N VAL A 46 -2.26 -3.88 4.42
CA VAL A 46 -3.54 -3.62 3.74
C VAL A 46 -4.39 -2.62 4.52
N ASN A 47 -4.47 -2.77 5.85
CA ASN A 47 -5.24 -1.86 6.70
C ASN A 47 -4.69 -0.43 6.69
N ILE A 48 -3.36 -0.27 6.72
CA ILE A 48 -2.70 1.05 6.63
C ILE A 48 -3.03 1.72 5.29
N ALA A 49 -2.91 0.99 4.18
CA ALA A 49 -3.24 1.54 2.86
C ALA A 49 -4.71 1.97 2.76
N LYS A 50 -5.64 1.17 3.32
CA LYS A 50 -7.06 1.53 3.37
C LYS A 50 -7.34 2.73 4.27
N GLN A 51 -6.66 2.82 5.41
CA GLN A 51 -6.81 3.94 6.33
C GLN A 51 -6.33 5.25 5.71
N ASP A 52 -5.20 5.22 5.00
CA ASP A 52 -4.71 6.38 4.26
C ASP A 52 -5.71 6.81 3.18
N TRP A 53 -6.26 5.85 2.43
CA TRP A 53 -7.27 6.13 1.41
C TRP A 53 -8.54 6.76 2.01
N LEU A 54 -9.04 6.22 3.13
CA LEU A 54 -10.21 6.75 3.85
C LEU A 54 -9.98 8.14 4.45
N SER A 55 -8.74 8.43 4.86
CA SER A 55 -8.38 9.71 5.49
C SER A 55 -8.35 10.87 4.49
N ASN A 56 -8.16 10.57 3.20
CA ASN A 56 -8.12 11.57 2.15
C ASN A 56 -9.53 11.88 1.62
N LYS A 57 -10.04 13.09 1.91
CA LYS A 57 -11.40 13.51 1.54
C LYS A 57 -11.67 13.51 0.03
N ASP A 58 -10.64 13.71 -0.78
CA ASP A 58 -10.76 13.72 -2.26
C ASP A 58 -10.96 12.30 -2.83
N ASN A 59 -10.65 11.27 -2.04
CA ASN A 59 -10.76 9.88 -2.44
C ASN A 59 -12.14 9.26 -2.21
N LEU A 60 -13.08 9.97 -1.56
CA LEU A 60 -14.46 9.47 -1.37
C LEU A 60 -15.18 9.16 -2.68
N GLN A 61 -14.73 9.77 -3.79
CA GLN A 61 -15.27 9.53 -5.14
C GLN A 61 -14.44 8.53 -5.96
N LYS A 62 -13.28 8.10 -5.48
CA LYS A 62 -12.33 7.25 -6.23
C LYS A 62 -12.27 5.84 -5.68
N THR A 63 -12.30 4.84 -6.54
CA THR A 63 -12.17 3.44 -6.13
C THR A 63 -10.80 3.17 -5.48
N PHE A 64 -10.80 2.46 -4.36
CA PHE A 64 -9.55 2.01 -3.72
C PHE A 64 -8.81 1.00 -4.61
N SER A 65 -7.50 1.22 -4.81
CA SER A 65 -6.63 0.30 -5.55
C SER A 65 -5.38 0.01 -4.73
N MET A 66 -5.28 -1.23 -4.22
CA MET A 66 -4.10 -1.67 -3.48
C MET A 66 -2.84 -1.69 -4.36
N ALA A 67 -3.00 -1.94 -5.66
CA ALA A 67 -1.90 -1.89 -6.63
C ALA A 67 -1.27 -0.49 -6.69
N ASN A 68 -2.09 0.57 -6.75
CA ASN A 68 -1.61 1.95 -6.78
C ASN A 68 -0.87 2.33 -5.49
N TYR A 69 -1.35 1.85 -4.35
CA TYR A 69 -0.67 2.02 -3.06
C TYR A 69 0.67 1.29 -3.00
N LYS A 70 0.73 0.05 -3.49
CA LYS A 70 2.00 -0.69 -3.60
C LYS A 70 3.01 0.05 -4.48
N THR A 71 2.58 0.54 -5.65
CA THR A 71 3.43 1.32 -6.55
C THR A 71 3.92 2.60 -5.89
N LEU A 72 3.03 3.34 -5.22
CA LEU A 72 3.37 4.56 -4.48
C LEU A 72 4.49 4.33 -3.45
N TYR A 73 4.33 3.34 -2.58
CA TYR A 73 5.31 3.04 -1.55
C TYR A 73 6.62 2.48 -2.11
N ASN A 74 6.56 1.73 -3.21
CA ASN A 74 7.76 1.27 -3.90
C ASN A 74 8.54 2.46 -4.49
N ASN A 75 7.84 3.39 -5.15
CA ASN A 75 8.45 4.61 -5.68
C ASN A 75 9.04 5.46 -4.54
N ALA A 76 8.32 5.61 -3.43
CA ALA A 76 8.79 6.33 -2.26
C ALA A 76 10.10 5.74 -1.71
N LEU A 77 10.17 4.42 -1.56
CA LEU A 77 11.37 3.73 -1.09
C LEU A 77 12.57 3.94 -2.01
N LEU A 78 12.37 3.84 -3.33
CA LEU A 78 13.43 4.06 -4.32
C LEU A 78 13.90 5.51 -4.34
N LEU A 79 12.97 6.48 -4.28
CA LEU A 79 13.28 7.91 -4.23
C LEU A 79 14.03 8.26 -2.95
N GLU A 80 13.58 7.79 -1.79
CA GLU A 80 14.27 7.99 -0.53
C GLU A 80 15.71 7.48 -0.61
N ARG A 81 15.90 6.26 -1.12
CA ARG A 81 17.24 5.68 -1.31
C ARG A 81 18.10 6.55 -2.24
N PHE A 82 17.56 7.00 -3.37
CA PHE A 82 18.28 7.86 -4.31
C PHE A 82 18.68 9.19 -3.66
N MET A 83 17.76 9.88 -3.02
CA MET A 83 18.01 11.16 -2.36
C MET A 83 19.08 11.02 -1.27
N CYS A 84 19.03 9.95 -0.47
CA CYS A 84 20.04 9.68 0.56
C CYS A 84 21.43 9.41 -0.06
N MET A 85 21.51 8.60 -1.12
CA MET A 85 22.79 8.24 -1.74
C MET A 85 23.48 9.44 -2.42
N PHE A 86 22.71 10.34 -3.01
CA PHE A 86 23.22 11.53 -3.69
C PHE A 86 23.21 12.80 -2.82
N ALA A 87 22.86 12.69 -1.53
CA ALA A 87 22.73 13.80 -0.59
C ALA A 87 21.85 14.96 -1.12
N ILE A 88 20.80 14.64 -1.87
CA ILE A 88 19.88 15.63 -2.44
C ILE A 88 18.84 16.00 -1.39
N ASN A 89 18.61 17.30 -1.20
CA ASN A 89 17.54 17.76 -0.30
C ASN A 89 16.17 17.64 -0.99
N PRO A 90 15.27 16.77 -0.51
CA PRO A 90 13.95 16.58 -1.13
C PRO A 90 13.01 17.77 -0.90
N ASN A 91 13.27 18.61 0.12
CA ASN A 91 12.35 19.66 0.58
C ASN A 91 12.52 21.00 -0.15
N THR A 92 13.34 21.07 -1.19
CA THR A 92 13.43 22.28 -2.02
C THR A 92 12.14 22.49 -2.82
N ALA A 93 11.77 23.75 -3.10
CA ALA A 93 10.54 24.07 -3.83
C ALA A 93 10.47 23.40 -5.22
N LYS A 94 11.61 23.25 -5.89
CA LYS A 94 11.70 22.56 -7.19
C LYS A 94 11.47 21.05 -7.05
N ASN A 95 12.10 20.44 -6.06
CA ASN A 95 12.04 18.98 -5.87
C ASN A 95 10.67 18.52 -5.39
N LYS A 96 9.97 19.30 -4.56
CA LYS A 96 8.64 18.90 -4.06
C LYS A 96 7.65 18.53 -5.17
N LYS A 97 7.59 19.31 -6.25
CA LYS A 97 6.69 19.02 -7.38
C LYS A 97 7.12 17.73 -8.10
N ILE A 98 8.41 17.64 -8.44
CA ILE A 98 8.98 16.49 -9.16
C ILE A 98 8.83 15.20 -8.34
N VAL A 99 9.05 15.27 -7.03
CA VAL A 99 8.90 14.13 -6.11
C VAL A 99 7.45 13.64 -6.11
N ASN A 100 6.46 14.53 -6.06
CA ASN A 100 5.05 14.13 -6.12
C ASN A 100 4.72 13.45 -7.47
N ASP A 101 5.20 14.01 -8.58
CA ASP A 101 4.98 13.41 -9.90
C ASP A 101 5.64 12.02 -10.01
N LEU A 102 6.84 11.84 -9.44
CA LEU A 102 7.55 10.56 -9.41
C LEU A 102 6.90 9.54 -8.46
N LEU A 103 6.30 9.99 -7.36
CA LEU A 103 5.54 9.13 -6.46
C LEU A 103 4.32 8.54 -7.15
N ASP A 104 3.64 9.30 -8.00
CA ASP A 104 2.47 8.86 -8.77
C ASP A 104 2.82 8.08 -10.05
N TYR A 105 4.11 8.00 -10.40
CA TYR A 105 4.57 7.32 -11.60
C TYR A 105 4.17 5.84 -11.62
N GLY A 106 3.51 5.41 -12.70
CA GLY A 106 3.06 4.02 -12.87
C GLY A 106 1.80 3.64 -12.09
N LYS A 107 1.13 4.59 -11.44
CA LYS A 107 -0.24 4.36 -10.94
C LYS A 107 -1.19 4.14 -12.12
N ILE A 108 -2.11 3.20 -11.96
CA ILE A 108 -3.18 2.95 -12.91
C ILE A 108 -4.19 4.09 -12.78
N ALA A 109 -4.53 4.73 -13.90
CA ALA A 109 -5.64 5.68 -13.98
C ALA A 109 -6.93 4.93 -13.65
N ALA A 110 -7.59 5.34 -12.56
CA ALA A 110 -8.90 4.81 -12.16
C ALA A 110 -10.01 5.50 -12.95
#